data_AF-A0A3B4U8Y2-F1
#
_entry.id   AF-A0A3B4U8Y2-F1
#
_cell.length_a   1.000
_cell.length_b   1.000
_cell.length_c   1.000
_cell.angle_alpha   90.00
_cell.angle_beta   90.00
_cell.angle_gamma   90.00
#
_symmetry.space_group_name_H-M   'P 1'
#
loop_
_entity.id
_entity.type
_entity.pdbx_description
1 polymer ?
#
loop_
_entity_poly.entity_id
_entity_poly.type
_entity_poly.pdbx_seq_one_letter_code
_entity_poly.pdbx_strand_id
1 'polypeptide(L)'
;MFLLHHGEDELATMRWKTPGSFLRGRNTTITQTTTNLSTMASKRDKISDSCSRCLSSKTSTQDGKARVKRVSIEGNIAVGKSTFTRLLQSACPDWEVMAEPVSHWQNIEGGTSKGTGASPQTTVSNLLQMMYQDPLRWSYTFQTYSCMSRLRTQLQPPPARLLSSEGTPVQVYERSVYSDRYIFALNMFELGCINSTEWAVYQNWHSFLVEQFGHQVELEGIIYLKAPPKKCMERLEHRGRAEEKGVELDYLDKLHVQHERWLVEKSTEIHFEKIKQIPVLQLDASVEFQSDPEVREQFITKVCAFFLLHFHPTAAVPVLTT
;
A
#
# COMPACT_ATOMS: atom_id res chain seq x y z
N MET A 1 52.34 -2.55 -16.83
CA MET A 1 52.00 -1.64 -17.94
C MET A 1 50.85 -2.26 -18.71
N PHE A 2 49.60 -1.98 -18.30
CA PHE A 2 48.41 -2.20 -19.12
C PHE A 2 47.48 -1.03 -18.83
N LEU A 3 47.07 -0.38 -19.91
CA LEU A 3 46.44 0.94 -19.96
C LEU A 3 45.02 0.93 -19.42
N LEU A 4 44.75 1.90 -18.55
CA LEU A 4 43.42 2.36 -18.17
C LEU A 4 42.79 3.09 -19.37
N HIS A 5 41.64 2.61 -19.85
CA HIS A 5 40.72 3.45 -20.60
C HIS A 5 39.64 3.93 -19.63
N HIS A 6 39.75 5.19 -19.23
CA HIS A 6 38.69 5.95 -18.57
C HIS A 6 37.60 6.26 -19.60
N GLY A 7 36.41 5.68 -19.40
CA GLY A 7 35.16 6.24 -19.90
C GLY A 7 34.55 7.05 -18.76
N GLU A 8 34.56 8.36 -18.88
CA GLU A 8 33.77 9.26 -18.04
C GLU A 8 32.32 9.17 -18.51
N ASP A 9 31.50 8.41 -17.81
CA ASP A 9 30.04 8.51 -17.93
C ASP A 9 29.55 9.63 -16.99
N GLU A 10 28.97 10.67 -17.58
CA GLU A 10 28.28 11.77 -16.90
C GLU A 10 27.18 11.22 -15.98
N LEU A 11 27.49 11.13 -14.68
CA LEU A 11 26.48 10.99 -13.64
C LEU A 11 25.62 12.26 -13.60
N ALA A 12 24.48 12.22 -14.28
CA ALA A 12 23.42 13.21 -14.16
C ALA A 12 22.91 13.23 -12.71
N THR A 13 23.48 14.12 -11.90
CA THR A 13 23.04 14.38 -10.54
C THR A 13 21.68 15.06 -10.58
N MET A 14 20.64 14.32 -10.17
CA MET A 14 19.27 14.83 -10.02
C MET A 14 19.27 15.85 -8.87
N ARG A 15 19.45 17.15 -9.21
CA ARG A 15 19.37 18.26 -8.26
C ARG A 15 17.94 18.80 -8.21
N TRP A 16 17.24 18.56 -7.11
CA TRP A 16 15.96 19.20 -6.83
C TRP A 16 16.16 20.70 -6.61
N LYS A 17 15.54 21.54 -7.45
CA LYS A 17 15.55 23.01 -7.31
C LYS A 17 14.31 23.46 -6.54
N THR A 18 14.48 24.30 -5.53
CA THR A 18 13.40 25.01 -4.82
C THR A 18 12.96 26.26 -5.57
N PRO A 19 11.65 26.55 -5.66
CA PRO A 19 11.18 27.92 -5.89
C PRO A 19 10.36 28.48 -4.71
N GLY A 20 10.58 29.77 -4.48
CA GLY A 20 9.97 30.57 -3.43
C GLY A 20 8.52 31.01 -3.67
N SER A 21 7.99 31.59 -2.60
CA SER A 21 6.65 32.10 -2.33
C SER A 21 6.06 33.08 -3.34
N PHE A 22 4.75 32.98 -3.60
CA PHE A 22 3.87 34.13 -3.88
C PHE A 22 2.41 33.87 -3.45
N LEU A 23 1.62 34.95 -3.40
CA LEU A 23 0.56 35.26 -2.46
C LEU A 23 -0.86 34.74 -2.76
N ARG A 24 -1.53 34.34 -1.67
CA ARG A 24 -2.95 34.49 -1.24
C ARG A 24 -3.95 35.18 -2.19
N GLY A 25 -5.06 34.48 -2.47
CA GLY A 25 -6.33 35.01 -2.98
C GLY A 25 -7.55 34.33 -2.31
N ARG A 26 -8.65 35.09 -2.13
CA ARG A 26 -9.75 34.90 -1.16
C ARG A 26 -10.85 33.87 -1.53
N ASN A 27 -11.53 33.44 -0.45
CA ASN A 27 -12.78 32.67 -0.35
C ASN A 27 -13.94 33.10 -1.26
N THR A 28 -14.80 32.13 -1.60
CA THR A 28 -16.25 32.36 -1.67
C THR A 28 -17.02 31.08 -1.30
N THR A 29 -17.88 31.20 -0.29
CA THR A 29 -18.78 30.17 0.22
C THR A 29 -20.03 30.05 -0.66
N ILE A 30 -20.44 28.84 -1.02
CA ILE A 30 -21.80 28.57 -1.53
C ILE A 30 -22.40 27.38 -0.78
N THR A 31 -23.54 27.65 -0.15
CA THR A 31 -24.42 26.77 0.60
C THR A 31 -25.36 26.02 -0.36
N GLN A 32 -25.46 24.68 -0.29
CA GLN A 32 -26.61 23.93 -0.83
C GLN A 32 -26.90 22.70 0.04
N THR A 33 -27.96 22.77 0.84
CA THR A 33 -29.28 22.09 0.69
C THR A 33 -29.27 20.58 0.94
N THR A 34 -29.82 20.23 2.09
CA THR A 34 -30.14 18.89 2.59
C THR A 34 -31.36 18.29 1.88
N THR A 35 -31.14 17.23 1.10
CA THR A 35 -32.15 16.21 0.78
C THR A 35 -31.42 14.98 0.25
N ASN A 36 -31.51 13.85 0.97
CA ASN A 36 -31.28 12.44 0.53
C ASN A 36 -30.68 11.54 1.64
N LEU A 37 -31.24 11.54 2.86
CA LEU A 37 -30.83 10.58 3.91
C LEU A 37 -31.52 9.21 3.82
N SER A 38 -32.73 9.10 3.24
CA SER A 38 -33.51 7.85 3.26
C SER A 38 -33.10 6.84 2.19
N THR A 39 -32.70 7.29 1.00
CA THR A 39 -32.30 6.40 -0.11
C THR A 39 -30.89 5.81 0.08
N MET A 40 -30.02 6.50 0.84
CA MET A 40 -28.66 6.03 1.13
C MET A 40 -28.62 4.92 2.20
N ALA A 41 -29.57 4.90 3.14
CA ALA A 41 -29.67 3.85 4.16
C ALA A 41 -30.02 2.50 3.52
N SER A 42 -31.04 2.46 2.66
CA SER A 42 -31.49 1.22 1.98
C SER A 42 -30.44 0.61 1.03
N LYS A 43 -29.57 1.43 0.40
CA LYS A 43 -28.46 0.92 -0.43
C LYS A 43 -27.28 0.42 0.41
N ARG A 44 -26.98 1.04 1.56
CA ARG A 44 -25.94 0.56 2.49
C ARG A 44 -26.27 -0.82 3.04
N ASP A 45 -27.53 -1.04 3.42
CA ASP A 45 -27.98 -2.33 3.94
C ASP A 45 -27.85 -3.45 2.89
N LYS A 46 -28.11 -3.15 1.60
CA LYS A 46 -27.90 -4.10 0.50
C LYS A 46 -26.44 -4.46 0.23
N ILE A 47 -25.50 -3.51 0.38
CA ILE A 47 -24.06 -3.74 0.19
C ILE A 47 -23.50 -4.59 1.33
N SER A 48 -23.86 -4.25 2.57
CA SER A 48 -23.52 -5.06 3.75
C SER A 48 -24.07 -6.47 3.61
N ASP A 49 -25.35 -6.62 3.23
CA ASP A 49 -25.97 -7.93 2.99
C ASP A 49 -25.29 -8.70 1.85
N SER A 50 -24.87 -8.02 0.77
CA SER A 50 -24.18 -8.67 -0.35
C SER A 50 -22.79 -9.16 0.06
N CYS A 51 -21.98 -8.36 0.77
CA CYS A 51 -20.66 -8.81 1.23
C CYS A 51 -20.79 -9.95 2.26
N SER A 52 -21.77 -9.84 3.18
CA SER A 52 -22.03 -10.83 4.24
C SER A 52 -22.57 -12.17 3.70
N ARG A 53 -23.52 -12.14 2.74
CA ARG A 53 -24.10 -13.37 2.14
C ARG A 53 -23.12 -14.10 1.23
N CYS A 54 -22.27 -13.36 0.51
CA CYS A 54 -21.26 -13.95 -0.36
C CYS A 54 -20.25 -14.79 0.45
N LEU A 55 -19.84 -14.35 1.63
CA LEU A 55 -18.71 -14.91 2.38
C LEU A 55 -19.12 -15.84 3.55
N SER A 56 -20.36 -16.34 3.55
CA SER A 56 -20.83 -17.30 4.56
C SER A 56 -20.48 -18.74 4.14
N SER A 57 -19.47 -19.36 4.77
CA SER A 57 -19.27 -20.81 4.69
C SER A 57 -19.20 -21.42 6.09
N LYS A 58 -20.11 -22.34 6.40
CA LYS A 58 -20.09 -23.15 7.63
C LYS A 58 -18.99 -24.21 7.53
N THR A 59 -17.86 -24.00 8.19
CA THR A 59 -16.85 -25.05 8.41
C THR A 59 -16.34 -25.03 9.85
N SER A 60 -16.28 -26.23 10.44
CA SER A 60 -15.99 -26.52 11.85
C SER A 60 -14.53 -26.31 12.24
N THR A 61 -14.33 -25.78 13.46
CA THR A 61 -13.17 -25.95 14.36
C THR A 61 -11.82 -26.23 13.70
N GLN A 62 -11.23 -25.18 13.10
CA GLN A 62 -9.77 -25.05 12.98
C GLN A 62 -9.33 -23.77 13.66
N ASP A 63 -8.07 -23.76 14.12
CA ASP A 63 -7.41 -22.64 14.82
C ASP A 63 -7.77 -21.29 14.17
N GLY A 64 -8.38 -20.38 14.94
CA GLY A 64 -9.00 -19.15 14.41
C GLY A 64 -8.04 -18.26 13.63
N LYS A 65 -6.72 -18.40 13.86
CA LYS A 65 -5.67 -17.68 13.12
C LYS A 65 -5.46 -18.23 11.70
N ALA A 66 -5.62 -19.54 11.49
CA ALA A 66 -5.47 -20.18 10.18
C ALA A 66 -6.62 -19.84 9.20
N ARG A 67 -7.73 -19.31 9.73
CA ARG A 67 -8.90 -18.89 8.95
C ARG A 67 -8.78 -17.50 8.33
N VAL A 68 -7.88 -16.65 8.86
CA VAL A 68 -7.79 -15.24 8.45
C VAL A 68 -7.12 -15.11 7.09
N LYS A 69 -7.91 -14.67 6.11
CA LYS A 69 -7.45 -14.39 4.76
C LYS A 69 -6.65 -13.10 4.71
N ARG A 70 -5.60 -13.05 3.90
CA ARG A 70 -4.68 -11.89 3.84
C ARG A 70 -4.53 -11.41 2.41
N VAL A 71 -4.77 -10.12 2.19
CA VAL A 71 -4.55 -9.47 0.88
C VAL A 71 -3.78 -8.18 1.04
N SER A 72 -3.10 -7.74 -0.03
CA SER A 72 -2.53 -6.40 -0.09
C SER A 72 -3.24 -5.53 -1.12
N ILE A 73 -3.33 -4.23 -0.84
CA ILE A 73 -3.70 -3.21 -1.80
C ILE A 73 -2.43 -2.51 -2.26
N GLU A 74 -2.11 -2.68 -3.52
CA GLU A 74 -0.92 -2.14 -4.17
C GLU A 74 -1.27 -0.98 -5.09
N GLY A 75 -0.29 -0.12 -5.36
CA GLY A 75 -0.45 0.98 -6.29
C GLY A 75 0.45 2.17 -5.95
N ASN A 76 0.55 3.08 -6.92
CA ASN A 76 1.47 4.21 -6.87
C ASN A 76 1.21 5.15 -5.68
N ILE A 77 2.15 6.06 -5.41
CA ILE A 77 1.96 7.12 -4.41
C ILE A 77 0.70 7.93 -4.76
N ALA A 78 -0.07 8.29 -3.75
CA ALA A 78 -1.33 9.06 -3.88
C ALA A 78 -2.44 8.47 -4.78
N VAL A 79 -2.32 7.23 -5.27
CA VAL A 79 -3.36 6.59 -6.11
C VAL A 79 -4.72 6.44 -5.41
N GLY A 80 -4.76 6.49 -4.07
CA GLY A 80 -6.00 6.40 -3.29
C GLY A 80 -6.13 5.15 -2.42
N LYS A 81 -5.03 4.43 -2.15
CA LYS A 81 -5.02 3.20 -1.31
C LYS A 81 -5.75 3.38 0.02
N SER A 82 -5.36 4.37 0.83
CA SER A 82 -5.98 4.57 2.14
C SER A 82 -7.44 5.04 2.06
N THR A 83 -7.84 5.69 0.95
CA THR A 83 -9.24 5.99 0.69
C THR A 83 -10.01 4.70 0.42
N PHE A 84 -9.47 3.84 -0.44
CA PHE A 84 -10.12 2.60 -0.83
C PHE A 84 -10.20 1.57 0.31
N THR A 85 -9.16 1.43 1.15
CA THR A 85 -9.20 0.55 2.33
C THR A 85 -10.30 0.94 3.31
N ARG A 86 -10.48 2.25 3.57
CA ARG A 86 -11.59 2.75 4.40
C ARG A 86 -12.96 2.43 3.80
N LEU A 87 -13.10 2.51 2.47
CA LEU A 87 -14.35 2.11 1.79
C LEU A 87 -14.62 0.61 1.95
N LEU A 88 -13.60 -0.23 1.81
CA LEU A 88 -13.72 -1.68 2.01
C LEU A 88 -14.11 -2.02 3.46
N GLN A 89 -13.45 -1.42 4.45
CA GLN A 89 -13.77 -1.65 5.85
C GLN A 89 -15.19 -1.21 6.20
N SER A 90 -15.68 -0.15 5.55
CA SER A 90 -17.06 0.32 5.73
C SER A 90 -18.09 -0.62 5.07
N ALA A 91 -17.72 -1.28 3.97
CA ALA A 91 -18.60 -2.16 3.22
C ALA A 91 -18.63 -3.61 3.74
N CYS A 92 -17.53 -4.06 4.36
CA CYS A 92 -17.36 -5.42 4.86
C CYS A 92 -16.87 -5.37 6.32
N PRO A 93 -17.77 -5.44 7.31
CA PRO A 93 -17.45 -5.30 8.74
C PRO A 93 -16.45 -6.35 9.28
N ASP A 94 -16.44 -7.53 8.64
CA ASP A 94 -15.55 -8.66 8.93
C ASP A 94 -14.15 -8.48 8.35
N TRP A 95 -13.81 -7.28 7.89
CA TRP A 95 -12.50 -6.97 7.34
C TRP A 95 -11.75 -6.04 8.29
N GLU A 96 -10.44 -6.25 8.40
CA GLU A 96 -9.54 -5.43 9.19
C GLU A 96 -8.49 -4.80 8.28
N VAL A 97 -8.35 -3.47 8.38
CA VAL A 97 -7.39 -2.72 7.57
C VAL A 97 -6.14 -2.48 8.38
N MET A 98 -5.02 -2.92 7.82
CA MET A 98 -3.70 -2.74 8.37
C MET A 98 -3.01 -1.65 7.55
N ALA A 99 -3.21 -0.40 7.97
CA ALA A 99 -2.71 0.79 7.29
C ALA A 99 -1.17 0.84 7.30
N GLU A 100 -0.62 1.59 6.33
CA GLU A 100 0.82 1.80 6.23
C GLU A 100 1.32 2.67 7.40
N PRO A 101 2.40 2.28 8.09
CA PRO A 101 2.88 2.96 9.30
C PRO A 101 3.65 4.26 8.99
N VAL A 102 3.12 5.13 8.13
CA VAL A 102 3.80 6.36 7.69
C VAL A 102 4.13 7.28 8.87
N SER A 103 3.28 7.31 9.89
CA SER A 103 3.52 8.09 11.11
C SER A 103 4.82 7.69 11.82
N HIS A 104 5.18 6.40 11.82
CA HIS A 104 6.44 5.92 12.38
C HIS A 104 7.64 6.41 11.55
N TRP A 105 7.47 6.56 10.25
CA TRP A 105 8.54 7.05 9.36
C TRP A 105 8.74 8.55 9.48
N GLN A 106 7.67 9.28 9.81
CA GLN A 106 7.70 10.72 10.07
C GLN A 106 8.24 11.03 11.47
N ASN A 107 8.10 10.10 12.41
CA ASN A 107 8.45 10.31 13.82
C ASN A 107 9.30 9.14 14.33
N ILE A 108 10.58 9.12 13.96
CA ILE A 108 11.53 8.16 14.52
C ILE A 108 11.75 8.50 15.98
N GLU A 109 11.31 7.64 16.88
CA GLU A 109 11.50 7.81 18.32
C GLU A 109 12.81 7.17 18.76
N GLY A 110 13.56 7.89 19.61
CA GLY A 110 14.74 7.37 20.28
C GLY A 110 14.44 7.08 21.74
N GLY A 111 14.82 5.89 22.22
CA GLY A 111 14.83 5.60 23.66
C GLY A 111 16.20 5.95 24.25
N THR A 112 16.26 6.90 25.19
CA THR A 112 17.44 7.03 26.06
C THR A 112 17.29 6.08 27.24
N SER A 113 17.73 4.83 27.11
CA SER A 113 17.93 3.95 28.25
C SER A 113 19.23 4.31 28.98
N LYS A 114 19.33 5.55 29.50
CA LYS A 114 20.35 5.95 30.49
C LYS A 114 19.77 7.03 31.40
N GLY A 115 19.32 6.61 32.59
CA GLY A 115 18.97 7.50 33.69
C GLY A 115 17.51 7.37 34.13
N THR A 116 17.31 7.01 35.40
CA THR A 116 16.03 7.07 36.11
C THR A 116 15.49 8.50 36.12
N GLY A 117 14.54 8.77 35.22
CA GLY A 117 13.92 10.08 35.02
C GLY A 117 13.57 10.29 33.56
N ALA A 118 12.63 9.49 33.04
CA ALA A 118 12.26 9.51 31.63
C ALA A 118 11.71 10.89 31.21
N SER A 119 12.39 11.58 30.29
CA SER A 119 11.78 12.66 29.52
C SER A 119 10.75 12.08 28.55
N PRO A 120 9.77 12.88 28.06
CA PRO A 120 8.86 12.41 27.02
C PRO A 120 9.64 11.86 25.81
N GLN A 121 9.15 10.78 25.18
CA GLN A 121 9.66 10.32 23.89
C GLN A 121 9.82 11.53 22.95
N THR A 122 11.06 11.86 22.60
CA THR A 122 11.35 12.99 21.72
C THR A 122 11.57 12.42 20.33
N THR A 123 10.86 12.95 19.33
CA THR A 123 11.09 12.60 17.93
C THR A 123 12.51 12.99 17.54
N VAL A 124 13.28 11.99 17.11
CA VAL A 124 14.69 12.15 16.71
C VAL A 124 14.79 12.65 15.28
N SER A 125 13.94 12.16 14.37
CA SER A 125 13.99 12.53 12.95
C SER A 125 12.74 12.14 12.16
N ASN A 126 12.55 12.77 11.00
CA ASN A 126 11.59 12.40 9.97
C ASN A 126 12.32 11.70 8.82
N LEU A 127 12.36 10.37 8.84
CA LEU A 127 13.13 9.58 7.88
C LEU A 127 12.52 9.62 6.47
N LEU A 128 11.19 9.80 6.37
CA LEU A 128 10.53 10.01 5.08
C LEU A 128 11.03 11.30 4.41
N GLN A 129 11.11 12.39 5.17
CA GLN A 129 11.64 13.67 4.70
C GLN A 129 13.12 13.55 4.31
N MET A 130 13.93 12.88 5.15
CA MET A 130 15.36 12.69 4.90
C MET A 130 15.62 11.93 3.60
N MET A 131 14.81 10.90 3.30
CA MET A 131 14.88 10.15 2.05
C MET A 131 14.57 11.03 0.83
N TYR A 132 13.52 11.85 0.87
CA TYR A 132 13.21 12.73 -0.26
C TYR A 132 14.22 13.89 -0.43
N GLN A 133 14.87 14.34 0.65
CA GLN A 133 15.86 15.42 0.58
C GLN A 133 17.24 14.96 0.12
N ASP A 134 17.70 13.80 0.57
CA ASP A 134 18.99 13.20 0.18
C ASP A 134 18.82 11.69 -0.01
N PRO A 135 18.29 11.27 -1.17
CA PRO A 135 18.01 9.86 -1.43
C PRO A 135 19.29 9.04 -1.52
N LEU A 136 20.42 9.61 -1.98
CA LEU A 136 21.71 8.91 -2.03
C LEU A 136 22.16 8.48 -0.63
N ARG A 137 21.94 9.32 0.39
CA ARG A 137 22.31 8.98 1.76
C ARG A 137 21.28 8.12 2.48
N TRP A 138 19.99 8.35 2.24
CA TRP A 138 18.92 7.85 3.12
C TRP A 138 18.03 6.77 2.51
N SER A 139 18.16 6.44 1.23
CA SER A 139 17.32 5.41 0.60
C SER A 139 17.48 4.07 1.28
N TYR A 140 18.71 3.55 1.42
CA TYR A 140 18.91 2.26 2.08
C TYR A 140 18.35 2.23 3.51
N THR A 141 18.57 3.30 4.29
CA THR A 141 18.05 3.41 5.66
C THR A 141 16.52 3.45 5.69
N PHE A 142 15.89 4.23 4.80
CA PHE A 142 14.44 4.34 4.70
C PHE A 142 13.79 3.04 4.23
N GLN A 143 14.33 2.39 3.18
CA GLN A 143 13.79 1.12 2.69
C GLN A 143 13.88 0.03 3.77
N THR A 144 14.98 -0.01 4.52
CA THR A 144 15.14 -0.94 5.65
C THR A 144 14.10 -0.69 6.74
N TYR A 145 13.95 0.55 7.19
CA TYR A 145 13.02 0.88 8.27
C TYR A 145 11.55 0.72 7.86
N SER A 146 11.19 1.13 6.64
CA SER A 146 9.83 1.00 6.11
C SER A 146 9.40 -0.46 6.00
N CYS A 147 10.25 -1.33 5.43
CA CYS A 147 9.97 -2.77 5.36
C CYS A 147 9.90 -3.42 6.75
N MET A 148 10.82 -3.09 7.67
CA MET A 148 10.82 -3.68 9.02
C MET A 148 9.58 -3.26 9.82
N SER A 149 9.23 -1.98 9.79
CA SER A 149 8.04 -1.47 10.47
C SER A 149 6.76 -2.04 9.87
N ARG A 150 6.70 -2.22 8.54
CA ARG A 150 5.58 -2.90 7.88
C ARG A 150 5.46 -4.36 8.33
N LEU A 151 6.55 -5.12 8.29
CA LEU A 151 6.55 -6.52 8.72
C LEU A 151 6.09 -6.64 10.18
N ARG A 152 6.57 -5.75 11.07
CA ARG A 152 6.15 -5.71 12.47
C ARG A 152 4.64 -5.45 12.64
N THR A 153 4.07 -4.57 11.82
CA THR A 153 2.62 -4.32 11.77
C THR A 153 1.87 -5.54 11.26
N GLN A 154 2.36 -6.19 10.20
CA GLN A 154 1.72 -7.38 9.61
C GLN A 154 1.77 -8.62 10.52
N LEU A 155 2.80 -8.73 11.36
CA LEU A 155 2.96 -9.78 12.36
C LEU A 155 2.09 -9.59 13.61
N GLN A 156 1.45 -8.44 13.79
CA GLN A 156 0.50 -8.27 14.89
C GLN A 156 -0.63 -9.29 14.78
N PRO A 157 -1.07 -9.88 15.90
CA PRO A 157 -2.18 -10.82 15.89
C PRO A 157 -3.45 -10.12 15.39
N PRO A 158 -4.30 -10.82 14.60
CA PRO A 158 -5.59 -10.28 14.23
C PRO A 158 -6.42 -9.93 15.48
N PRO A 159 -7.21 -8.84 15.45
CA PRO A 159 -8.01 -8.45 16.60
C PRO A 159 -9.11 -9.49 16.89
N ALA A 160 -9.48 -9.62 18.17
CA ALA A 160 -10.45 -10.63 18.62
C ALA A 160 -11.77 -10.58 17.83
N ARG A 161 -12.26 -9.38 17.49
CA ARG A 161 -13.47 -9.16 16.67
C ARG A 161 -13.41 -9.89 15.33
N LEU A 162 -12.23 -9.95 14.72
CA LEU A 162 -12.01 -10.55 13.41
C LEU A 162 -11.99 -12.08 13.54
N LEU A 163 -11.33 -12.57 14.59
CA LEU A 163 -11.26 -14.01 14.88
C LEU A 163 -12.65 -14.60 15.20
N SER A 164 -13.51 -13.84 15.88
CA SER A 164 -14.87 -14.23 16.24
C SER A 164 -15.92 -14.02 15.14
N SER A 165 -15.54 -13.51 13.96
CA SER A 165 -16.48 -13.25 12.86
C SER A 165 -17.14 -14.54 12.35
N GLU A 166 -18.45 -14.52 12.09
CA GLU A 166 -19.16 -15.65 11.46
C GLU A 166 -18.91 -15.74 9.94
N GLY A 167 -18.56 -14.62 9.30
CA GLY A 167 -18.17 -14.56 7.89
C GLY A 167 -16.70 -14.92 7.67
N THR A 168 -16.19 -14.74 6.45
CA THR A 168 -14.75 -14.93 6.17
C THR A 168 -13.93 -13.73 6.65
N PRO A 169 -13.09 -13.89 7.68
CA PRO A 169 -12.25 -12.81 8.18
C PRO A 169 -11.14 -12.48 7.19
N VAL A 170 -10.97 -11.20 6.89
CA VAL A 170 -9.93 -10.71 5.97
C VAL A 170 -9.09 -9.63 6.65
N GLN A 171 -7.76 -9.77 6.58
CA GLN A 171 -6.82 -8.67 6.81
C GLN A 171 -6.39 -8.07 5.47
N VAL A 172 -6.55 -6.75 5.35
CA VAL A 172 -6.21 -5.97 4.17
C VAL A 172 -5.00 -5.10 4.51
N TYR A 173 -3.87 -5.33 3.85
CA TYR A 173 -2.67 -4.53 4.02
C TYR A 173 -2.61 -3.38 3.02
N GLU A 174 -2.27 -2.18 3.49
CA GLU A 174 -1.80 -1.13 2.58
C GLU A 174 -0.34 -1.43 2.20
N ARG A 175 -0.14 -1.88 0.95
CA ARG A 175 1.12 -2.44 0.45
C ARG A 175 1.58 -3.72 1.18
N SER A 176 2.73 -4.25 0.76
CA SER A 176 3.32 -5.47 1.30
C SER A 176 4.84 -5.35 1.37
N VAL A 177 5.49 -6.26 2.11
CA VAL A 177 6.95 -6.37 2.10
C VAL A 177 7.48 -6.63 0.68
N TYR A 178 6.66 -7.23 -0.20
CA TYR A 178 7.01 -7.45 -1.59
C TYR A 178 7.07 -6.15 -2.39
N SER A 179 6.15 -5.19 -2.20
CA SER A 179 6.29 -3.88 -2.85
C SER A 179 7.45 -3.06 -2.26
N ASP A 180 7.77 -3.22 -0.99
CA ASP A 180 8.98 -2.59 -0.43
C ASP A 180 10.24 -3.03 -1.20
N ARG A 181 10.39 -4.32 -1.51
CA ARG A 181 11.54 -4.83 -2.30
C ARG A 181 11.42 -4.57 -3.80
N TYR A 182 10.35 -5.06 -4.43
CA TYR A 182 10.25 -5.16 -5.89
C TYR A 182 9.77 -3.88 -6.57
N ILE A 183 9.28 -2.91 -5.80
CA ILE A 183 8.89 -1.59 -6.31
C ILE A 183 9.83 -0.53 -5.78
N PHE A 184 9.84 -0.29 -4.47
CA PHE A 184 10.51 0.89 -3.92
C PHE A 184 12.03 0.71 -3.85
N ALA A 185 12.53 -0.33 -3.18
CA ALA A 185 13.96 -0.55 -3.06
C ALA A 185 14.64 -0.85 -4.40
N LEU A 186 14.00 -1.67 -5.26
CA LEU A 186 14.48 -1.90 -6.62
C LEU A 186 14.58 -0.59 -7.43
N ASN A 187 13.55 0.26 -7.38
CA ASN A 187 13.59 1.55 -8.07
C ASN A 187 14.71 2.47 -7.53
N MET A 188 14.94 2.49 -6.21
CA MET A 188 16.04 3.28 -5.64
C MET A 188 17.42 2.73 -6.03
N PHE A 189 17.56 1.42 -6.22
CA PHE A 189 18.76 0.80 -6.78
C PHE A 189 18.96 1.16 -8.26
N GLU A 190 17.92 1.06 -9.09
CA GLU A 190 17.97 1.44 -10.51
C GLU A 190 18.26 2.94 -10.72
N LEU A 191 17.85 3.78 -9.77
CA LEU A 191 18.16 5.22 -9.73
C LEU A 191 19.56 5.54 -9.17
N GLY A 192 20.34 4.54 -8.77
CA GLY A 192 21.68 4.72 -8.18
C GLY A 192 21.68 5.32 -6.76
N CYS A 193 20.51 5.42 -6.12
CA CYS A 193 20.36 5.92 -4.75
C CYS A 193 20.62 4.84 -3.68
N ILE A 194 20.60 3.58 -4.10
CA ILE A 194 21.10 2.43 -3.34
C ILE A 194 22.23 1.85 -4.18
N ASN A 195 23.42 1.67 -3.61
CA ASN A 195 24.54 1.09 -4.35
C ASN A 195 24.47 -0.45 -4.38
N SER A 196 25.37 -1.10 -5.13
CA SER A 196 25.39 -2.56 -5.28
C SER A 196 25.58 -3.32 -3.96
N THR A 197 26.40 -2.81 -3.05
CA THR A 197 26.61 -3.40 -1.72
C THR A 197 25.35 -3.29 -0.87
N GLU A 198 24.77 -2.10 -0.79
CA GLU A 198 23.53 -1.85 -0.05
C GLU A 198 22.37 -2.69 -0.62
N TRP A 199 22.28 -2.82 -1.95
CA TRP A 199 21.27 -3.65 -2.60
C TRP A 199 21.44 -5.13 -2.29
N ALA A 200 22.68 -5.65 -2.35
CA ALA A 200 22.96 -7.04 -1.98
C ALA A 200 22.58 -7.33 -0.52
N VAL A 201 22.93 -6.42 0.40
CA VAL A 201 22.58 -6.53 1.82
C VAL A 201 21.05 -6.44 2.01
N TYR A 202 20.38 -5.50 1.33
CA TYR A 202 18.92 -5.34 1.37
C TYR A 202 18.20 -6.62 0.98
N GLN A 203 18.59 -7.19 -0.16
CA GLN A 203 18.01 -8.43 -0.66
C GLN A 203 18.23 -9.60 0.28
N ASN A 204 19.43 -9.72 0.86
CA ASN A 204 19.76 -10.82 1.76
C ASN A 204 18.91 -10.80 3.03
N TRP A 205 18.85 -9.66 3.74
CA TRP A 205 18.04 -9.60 4.96
C TRP A 205 16.54 -9.68 4.64
N HIS A 206 16.07 -9.10 3.52
CA HIS A 206 14.67 -9.21 3.13
C HIS A 206 14.29 -10.67 2.86
N SER A 207 15.10 -11.41 2.10
CA SER A 207 14.87 -12.84 1.87
C SER A 207 14.84 -13.61 3.19
N PHE A 208 15.80 -13.38 4.08
CA PHE A 208 15.83 -14.00 5.40
C PHE A 208 14.53 -13.72 6.19
N LEU A 209 14.07 -12.46 6.26
CA LEU A 209 12.84 -12.14 6.99
C LEU A 209 11.60 -12.81 6.39
N VAL A 210 11.48 -12.84 5.06
CA VAL A 210 10.34 -13.51 4.40
C VAL A 210 10.41 -15.03 4.60
N GLU A 211 11.60 -15.64 4.59
CA GLU A 211 11.77 -17.07 4.88
C GLU A 211 11.37 -17.40 6.33
N GLN A 212 11.77 -16.56 7.30
CA GLN A 212 11.47 -16.81 8.71
C GLN A 212 10.02 -16.49 9.09
N PHE A 213 9.45 -15.41 8.54
CA PHE A 213 8.16 -14.86 8.99
C PHE A 213 7.06 -14.87 7.93
N GLY A 214 7.38 -15.16 6.67
CA GLY A 214 6.46 -15.06 5.54
C GLY A 214 5.22 -15.93 5.69
N HIS A 215 5.34 -17.13 6.27
CA HIS A 215 4.20 -18.00 6.57
C HIS A 215 3.16 -17.37 7.50
N GLN A 216 3.53 -16.38 8.31
CA GLN A 216 2.62 -15.67 9.22
C GLN A 216 1.94 -14.47 8.58
N VAL A 217 2.49 -13.94 7.49
CA VAL A 217 2.01 -12.73 6.80
C VAL A 217 1.73 -13.01 5.32
N GLU A 218 1.50 -14.27 5.03
CA GLU A 218 1.37 -14.79 3.68
C GLU A 218 0.15 -14.19 2.98
N LEU A 219 0.33 -13.70 1.75
CA LEU A 219 -0.77 -13.13 0.97
C LEU A 219 -1.46 -14.20 0.14
N GLU A 220 -2.77 -14.08 0.01
CA GLU A 220 -3.61 -14.93 -0.83
C GLU A 220 -4.07 -14.19 -2.10
N GLY A 221 -4.02 -12.86 -2.12
CA GLY A 221 -4.33 -12.07 -3.30
C GLY A 221 -3.81 -10.64 -3.21
N ILE A 222 -3.75 -9.98 -4.37
CA ILE A 222 -3.36 -8.57 -4.50
C ILE A 222 -4.49 -7.80 -5.20
N ILE A 223 -4.85 -6.65 -4.65
CA ILE A 223 -5.72 -5.67 -5.32
C ILE A 223 -4.82 -4.53 -5.82
N TYR A 224 -4.66 -4.41 -7.13
CA TYR A 224 -3.88 -3.35 -7.74
C TYR A 224 -4.78 -2.17 -8.13
N LEU A 225 -4.62 -1.04 -7.43
CA LEU A 225 -5.21 0.23 -7.83
C LEU A 225 -4.32 0.89 -8.89
N LYS A 226 -4.77 0.81 -10.14
CA LYS A 226 -4.04 1.31 -11.31
C LYS A 226 -4.55 2.68 -11.70
N ALA A 227 -3.67 3.68 -11.79
CA ALA A 227 -3.98 4.98 -12.37
C ALA A 227 -2.74 5.55 -13.07
N PRO A 228 -2.92 6.43 -14.07
CA PRO A 228 -1.80 7.12 -14.70
C PRO A 228 -0.99 7.95 -13.68
N PRO A 229 0.33 8.06 -13.85
CA PRO A 229 1.20 8.87 -12.98
C PRO A 229 0.75 10.33 -12.84
N LYS A 230 0.25 10.94 -13.93
CA LYS A 230 -0.34 12.29 -13.90
C LYS A 230 -1.50 12.40 -12.91
N LYS A 231 -2.38 11.39 -12.87
CA LYS A 231 -3.50 11.35 -11.91
C LYS A 231 -3.02 11.20 -10.47
N CYS A 232 -1.95 10.44 -10.28
CA CYS A 232 -1.30 10.28 -8.99
C CYS A 232 -0.65 11.60 -8.54
N MET A 233 -0.03 12.36 -9.45
CA MET A 233 0.54 13.68 -9.17
C MET A 233 -0.53 14.68 -8.73
N GLU A 234 -1.64 14.79 -9.47
CA GLU A 234 -2.78 15.65 -9.09
C GLU A 234 -3.25 15.36 -7.65
N ARG A 235 -3.38 14.07 -7.30
CA ARG A 235 -3.80 13.62 -5.97
C ARG A 235 -2.73 13.86 -4.90
N LEU A 236 -1.45 13.74 -5.25
CA LEU A 236 -0.30 14.00 -4.37
C LEU A 236 -0.27 15.47 -3.98
N GLU A 237 -0.39 16.37 -4.96
CA GLU A 237 -0.48 17.81 -4.76
C GLU A 237 -1.68 18.18 -3.88
N HIS A 238 -2.85 17.60 -4.16
CA HIS A 238 -4.05 17.85 -3.37
C HIS A 238 -3.93 17.38 -1.90
N ARG A 239 -3.26 16.24 -1.66
CA ARG A 239 -3.01 15.74 -0.30
C ARG A 239 -2.06 16.65 0.49
N GLY A 240 -1.15 17.35 -0.18
CA GLY A 240 -0.36 18.44 0.39
C GLY A 240 0.61 18.04 1.50
N ARG A 241 1.10 16.79 1.52
CA ARG A 241 2.11 16.34 2.50
C ARG A 241 3.43 17.07 2.25
N ALA A 242 4.01 17.68 3.28
CA ALA A 242 5.17 18.56 3.15
C ALA A 242 6.41 17.85 2.57
N GLU A 243 6.65 16.61 3.00
CA GLU A 243 7.77 15.77 2.60
C GLU A 243 7.72 15.39 1.11
N GLU A 244 6.53 15.38 0.51
CA GLU A 244 6.30 14.91 -0.87
C GLU A 244 6.29 16.06 -1.89
N LYS A 245 6.43 17.32 -1.46
CA LYS A 245 6.40 18.49 -2.36
C LYS A 245 7.47 18.49 -3.45
N GLY A 246 8.57 17.80 -3.24
CA GLY A 246 9.67 17.67 -4.21
C GLY A 246 9.55 16.45 -5.12
N VAL A 247 8.47 15.66 -5.01
CA VAL A 247 8.27 14.49 -5.87
C VAL A 247 7.90 14.95 -7.28
N GLU A 248 8.71 14.56 -8.26
CA GLU A 248 8.49 14.89 -9.67
C GLU A 248 7.75 13.77 -10.41
N LEU A 249 7.16 14.11 -11.56
CA LEU A 249 6.35 13.18 -12.35
C LEU A 249 7.17 11.96 -12.83
N ASP A 250 8.43 12.18 -13.23
CA ASP A 250 9.34 11.11 -13.67
C ASP A 250 9.54 10.02 -12.60
N TYR A 251 9.59 10.42 -11.32
CA TYR A 251 9.67 9.44 -10.23
C TYR A 251 8.39 8.59 -10.14
N LEU A 252 7.21 9.21 -10.30
CA LEU A 252 5.94 8.48 -10.33
C LEU A 252 5.81 7.59 -11.57
N ASP A 253 6.35 8.02 -12.72
CA ASP A 253 6.39 7.22 -13.95
C ASP A 253 7.24 5.96 -13.75
N LYS A 254 8.44 6.08 -13.15
CA LYS A 254 9.29 4.93 -12.83
C LYS A 254 8.62 3.96 -11.87
N LEU A 255 8.00 4.46 -10.79
CA LEU A 255 7.22 3.62 -9.87
C LEU A 255 6.06 2.93 -10.58
N HIS A 256 5.39 3.60 -11.52
CA HIS A 256 4.31 3.00 -12.30
C HIS A 256 4.81 1.85 -13.16
N VAL A 257 5.93 2.03 -13.88
CA VAL A 257 6.58 0.96 -14.65
C VAL A 257 6.89 -0.25 -13.78
N GLN A 258 7.41 -0.06 -12.56
CA GLN A 258 7.66 -1.19 -11.67
C GLN A 258 6.37 -1.94 -11.26
N HIS A 259 5.26 -1.21 -11.02
CA HIS A 259 3.98 -1.87 -10.73
C HIS A 259 3.45 -2.63 -11.94
N GLU A 260 3.56 -2.08 -13.15
CA GLU A 260 3.11 -2.74 -14.39
C GLU A 260 3.92 -4.02 -14.64
N ARG A 261 5.25 -3.95 -14.53
CA ARG A 261 6.15 -5.11 -14.66
C ARG A 261 5.81 -6.22 -13.68
N TRP A 262 5.52 -5.88 -12.43
CA TRP A 262 5.25 -6.87 -11.38
C TRP A 262 3.82 -7.42 -11.43
N LEU A 263 2.82 -6.54 -11.52
CA LEU A 263 1.42 -6.90 -11.26
C LEU A 263 0.65 -7.22 -12.54
N VAL A 264 1.09 -6.71 -13.70
CA VAL A 264 0.41 -6.86 -14.98
C VAL A 264 1.21 -7.77 -15.93
N GLU A 265 2.43 -7.38 -16.27
CA GLU A 265 3.25 -8.08 -17.27
C GLU A 265 3.90 -9.36 -16.74
N LYS A 266 4.05 -9.46 -15.41
CA LYS A 266 4.75 -10.57 -14.74
C LYS A 266 6.20 -10.72 -15.22
N SER A 267 6.86 -9.62 -15.56
CA SER A 267 8.22 -9.53 -16.07
C SER A 267 9.27 -9.26 -14.98
N THR A 268 8.86 -8.80 -13.80
CA THR A 268 9.76 -8.66 -12.63
C THR A 268 10.21 -10.02 -12.11
N GLU A 269 11.51 -10.20 -11.88
CA GLU A 269 12.07 -11.43 -11.29
C GLU A 269 11.72 -11.56 -9.80
N ILE A 270 10.69 -12.34 -9.51
CA ILE A 270 10.23 -12.62 -8.14
C ILE A 270 10.90 -13.88 -7.59
N HIS A 271 11.39 -13.80 -6.36
CA HIS A 271 12.19 -14.85 -5.72
C HIS A 271 11.36 -15.74 -4.79
N PHE A 272 10.05 -15.49 -4.69
CA PHE A 272 9.12 -16.21 -3.82
C PHE A 272 8.02 -16.84 -4.67
N GLU A 273 7.99 -18.18 -4.73
CA GLU A 273 7.15 -18.93 -5.67
C GLU A 273 5.66 -18.59 -5.53
N LYS A 274 5.17 -18.47 -4.29
CA LYS A 274 3.78 -18.11 -4.02
C LYS A 274 3.39 -16.74 -4.59
N ILE A 275 4.32 -15.78 -4.59
CA ILE A 275 4.06 -14.43 -5.10
C ILE A 275 4.11 -14.39 -6.64
N LYS A 276 4.84 -15.28 -7.30
CA LYS A 276 4.79 -15.38 -8.77
C LYS A 276 3.39 -15.72 -9.28
N GLN A 277 2.69 -16.59 -8.54
CA GLN A 277 1.39 -17.15 -8.94
C GLN A 277 0.20 -16.48 -8.24
N ILE A 278 0.44 -15.45 -7.43
CA ILE A 278 -0.61 -14.82 -6.63
C ILE A 278 -1.67 -14.18 -7.53
N PRO A 279 -2.98 -14.40 -7.28
CA PRO A 279 -4.03 -13.77 -8.07
C PRO A 279 -4.02 -12.24 -7.84
N VAL A 280 -4.21 -11.49 -8.92
CA VAL A 280 -4.21 -10.02 -8.92
C VAL A 280 -5.51 -9.49 -9.50
N LEU A 281 -6.28 -8.75 -8.70
CA LEU A 281 -7.41 -7.96 -9.16
C LEU A 281 -6.95 -6.55 -9.55
N GLN A 282 -7.17 -6.15 -10.80
CA GLN A 282 -6.88 -4.79 -11.24
C GLN A 282 -8.15 -3.92 -11.17
N LEU A 283 -8.03 -2.75 -10.53
CA LEU A 283 -9.08 -1.74 -10.48
C LEU A 283 -8.55 -0.44 -11.09
N ASP A 284 -9.29 0.12 -12.03
CA ASP A 284 -8.94 1.39 -12.69
C ASP A 284 -9.23 2.57 -11.75
N ALA A 285 -8.26 2.91 -10.91
CA ALA A 285 -8.34 4.04 -10.00
C ALA A 285 -8.19 5.41 -10.70
N SER A 286 -8.19 5.49 -12.04
CA SER A 286 -8.26 6.78 -12.74
C SER A 286 -9.63 7.44 -12.62
N VAL A 287 -10.70 6.64 -12.49
CA VAL A 287 -12.07 7.10 -12.22
C VAL A 287 -12.27 7.47 -10.75
N GLU A 288 -13.26 8.33 -10.48
CA GLU A 288 -13.49 8.91 -9.15
C GLU A 288 -14.33 7.98 -8.25
N PHE A 289 -13.70 7.02 -7.59
CA PHE A 289 -14.40 6.03 -6.77
C PHE A 289 -14.76 6.49 -5.34
N GLN A 290 -14.29 7.64 -4.85
CA GLN A 290 -14.59 8.10 -3.50
C GLN A 290 -15.98 8.73 -3.45
N SER A 291 -16.26 9.68 -4.35
CA SER A 291 -17.52 10.41 -4.40
C SER A 291 -18.57 9.80 -5.32
N ASP A 292 -18.16 9.08 -6.37
CA ASP A 292 -19.11 8.41 -7.27
C ASP A 292 -19.64 7.11 -6.63
N PRO A 293 -20.95 7.04 -6.30
CA PRO A 293 -21.52 5.86 -5.66
C PRO A 293 -21.56 4.63 -6.58
N GLU A 294 -21.70 4.81 -7.90
CA GLU A 294 -21.80 3.70 -8.85
C GLU A 294 -20.44 3.06 -9.07
N VAL A 295 -19.40 3.86 -9.30
CA VAL A 295 -18.02 3.37 -9.40
C VAL A 295 -17.60 2.67 -8.10
N ARG A 296 -17.93 3.26 -6.96
CA ARG A 296 -17.65 2.67 -5.65
C ARG A 296 -18.31 1.30 -5.48
N GLU A 297 -19.59 1.19 -5.83
CA GLU A 297 -20.32 -0.08 -5.77
C GLU A 297 -19.69 -1.12 -6.70
N GLN A 298 -19.37 -0.74 -7.94
CA GLN A 298 -18.69 -1.62 -8.89
C GLN A 298 -17.34 -2.14 -8.36
N PHE A 299 -16.54 -1.28 -7.72
CA PHE A 299 -15.25 -1.70 -7.15
C PHE A 299 -15.45 -2.70 -6.02
N ILE A 300 -16.38 -2.43 -5.10
CA ILE A 300 -16.70 -3.35 -4.00
C ILE A 300 -17.19 -4.69 -4.55
N THR A 301 -18.10 -4.69 -5.53
CA THR A 301 -18.59 -5.92 -6.17
C THR A 301 -17.46 -6.72 -6.82
N LYS A 302 -16.55 -6.06 -7.55
CA LYS A 302 -15.38 -6.72 -8.15
C LYS A 302 -14.46 -7.34 -7.09
N VAL A 303 -14.25 -6.65 -5.97
CA VAL A 303 -13.48 -7.18 -4.85
C VAL A 303 -14.18 -8.39 -4.24
N CYS A 304 -15.48 -8.31 -3.91
CA CYS A 304 -16.22 -9.45 -3.38
C CYS A 304 -16.17 -10.66 -4.32
N ALA A 305 -16.39 -10.45 -5.63
CA ALA A 305 -16.33 -11.51 -6.63
C ALA A 305 -14.94 -12.16 -6.73
N PHE A 306 -13.88 -11.35 -6.70
CA PHE A 306 -12.50 -11.84 -6.66
C PHE A 306 -12.26 -12.73 -5.43
N PHE A 307 -12.77 -12.32 -4.27
CA PHE A 307 -12.63 -13.11 -3.04
C PHE A 307 -13.41 -14.43 -3.10
N LEU A 308 -14.62 -14.43 -3.65
CA LEU A 308 -15.39 -15.66 -3.82
C LEU A 308 -14.68 -16.65 -4.73
N LEU A 309 -14.22 -16.18 -5.89
CA LEU A 309 -13.60 -17.01 -6.91
C LEU A 309 -12.31 -17.67 -6.41
N HIS A 310 -11.48 -16.92 -5.67
CA HIS A 310 -10.15 -17.38 -5.30
C HIS A 310 -10.05 -17.94 -3.87
N PHE A 311 -10.97 -17.61 -2.97
CA PHE A 311 -10.90 -18.04 -1.56
C PHE A 311 -12.05 -18.95 -1.14
N HIS A 312 -13.11 -19.09 -1.95
CA HIS A 312 -14.26 -19.98 -1.71
C HIS A 312 -14.69 -20.72 -2.99
N PRO A 313 -13.84 -21.57 -3.60
CA PRO A 313 -14.13 -22.20 -4.90
C PRO A 313 -15.34 -23.16 -4.90
N THR A 314 -15.91 -23.51 -3.74
CA THR A 314 -17.14 -24.32 -3.61
C THR A 314 -18.42 -23.50 -3.52
N ALA A 315 -18.35 -22.17 -3.46
CA ALA A 315 -19.52 -21.31 -3.51
C ALA A 315 -19.95 -21.13 -4.98
N ALA A 316 -21.14 -21.63 -5.33
CA ALA A 316 -21.71 -21.46 -6.67
C ALA A 316 -21.70 -19.98 -7.06
N VAL A 317 -21.06 -19.66 -8.18
CA VAL A 317 -21.10 -18.31 -8.78
C VAL A 317 -22.58 -17.98 -9.05
N PRO A 318 -23.14 -16.90 -8.48
CA PRO A 318 -24.48 -16.49 -8.85
C PRO A 318 -24.43 -16.08 -10.33
N VAL A 319 -25.09 -16.86 -11.19
CA VAL A 319 -25.34 -16.47 -12.57
C VAL A 319 -26.22 -15.23 -12.50
N LEU A 320 -25.62 -14.05 -12.72
CA LEU A 320 -26.37 -12.83 -12.96
C LEU A 320 -27.04 -12.99 -14.32
N THR A 321 -28.33 -13.33 -14.31
CA THR A 321 -29.18 -13.27 -15.49
C THR A 321 -29.23 -11.83 -16.01
N THR A 322 -28.99 -11.72 -17.31
CA THR A 322 -28.89 -10.54 -18.19
C THR A 322 -29.81 -9.37 -17.88
#